data_AF-A0A9D2NAI5-F1
#
_entry.id   AF-A0A9D2NAI5-F1
#
_cell.length_a   1.000
_cell.length_b   1.000
_cell.length_c   1.000
_cell.angle_alpha   90.00
_cell.angle_beta   90.00
_cell.angle_gamma   90.00
#
_symmetry.space_group_name_H-M   'P 1'
#
loop_
_entity.id
_entity.type
_entity.pdbx_description
1 polymer ?
#
loop_
_entity_poly.entity_id
_entity_poly.type
_entity_poly.pdbx_seq_one_letter_code
_entity_poly.pdbx_strand_id
1 'polypeptide(L)'
;MAGIHLIAGAGLLLWYFWRKRNGKFDVLEKRIFLFAVIGNIAGLALTASAYLNAGLGTEPAVEKGGYGEQVREEAFEVSRGNGESQKITVLVPSRQYGEEETREWLERAEKVLDTVILGENTSLQHVDQDLNLVTQIPDSPVTVSWDTNEPLLVGYEGELSDEIPAEGAKVRLKAVLSLQEETQECIRQIVVYPKQTEQTLEQLIREAAEEQNTDGSDTLYYLPGEVDGQKLTWRRAPERTGGVIAIFSLLAALLYGGTQVEKREEARRAREEEIQKDYPEIVSALVLLLGAGMSMRKALERLALDYQGRRRNGRTAKRPAYEELLYTWQEMESGVSELSAYEHLGARCQGTSYRSLATLLTQNLKKGSKGLLELMEQESSEAFEERRRRARAEGEKAGTKLLFPMMLMLGVVFLLILVPAFLSFDA
;
A
#
# COMPACT_ATOMS: atom_id res chain seq x y z
N MET A 1 -29.51 8.51 8.16
CA MET A 1 -28.32 7.64 8.04
C MET A 1 -28.25 6.56 9.12
N ALA A 2 -28.54 6.85 10.39
CA ALA A 2 -28.55 5.84 11.47
C ALA A 2 -29.44 4.61 11.20
N GLY A 3 -30.60 4.78 10.55
CA GLY A 3 -31.48 3.67 10.16
C GLY A 3 -30.84 2.67 9.19
N ILE A 4 -29.94 3.12 8.30
CA ILE A 4 -29.26 2.25 7.33
C ILE A 4 -28.27 1.33 8.07
N HIS A 5 -27.54 1.86 9.06
CA HIS A 5 -26.60 1.07 9.85
C HIS A 5 -27.32 0.04 10.72
N LEU A 6 -28.48 0.38 11.30
CA LEU A 6 -29.31 -0.54 12.08
C LEU A 6 -29.88 -1.67 11.21
N ILE A 7 -30.37 -1.36 10.02
CA ILE A 7 -30.88 -2.37 9.06
C ILE A 7 -29.74 -3.28 8.58
N ALA A 8 -28.58 -2.71 8.24
CA ALA A 8 -27.40 -3.47 7.82
C ALA A 8 -26.87 -4.36 8.96
N GLY A 9 -26.81 -3.85 10.19
CA GLY A 9 -26.39 -4.61 11.37
C GLY A 9 -27.32 -5.77 11.71
N ALA A 10 -28.65 -5.54 11.65
CA ALA A 10 -29.64 -6.59 11.83
C ALA A 10 -29.55 -7.66 10.74
N GLY A 11 -29.35 -7.26 9.48
CA GLY A 11 -29.13 -8.18 8.35
C GLY A 11 -27.87 -9.03 8.51
N LEU A 12 -26.76 -8.44 8.98
CA LEU A 12 -25.50 -9.16 9.25
C LEU A 12 -25.66 -10.19 10.38
N LEU A 13 -26.39 -9.85 11.45
CA LEU A 13 -26.67 -10.78 12.54
C LEU A 13 -27.58 -11.92 12.10
N LEU A 14 -28.65 -11.63 11.35
CA LEU A 14 -29.54 -12.66 10.80
C LEU A 14 -28.78 -13.60 9.85
N TRP A 15 -27.92 -13.07 8.98
CA TRP A 15 -27.06 -13.87 8.11
C TRP A 15 -26.10 -14.76 8.91
N TYR A 16 -25.47 -14.23 9.96
CA TYR A 16 -24.58 -14.99 10.84
C TYR A 16 -25.29 -16.14 11.55
N PHE A 17 -26.46 -15.88 12.14
CA PHE A 17 -27.25 -16.92 12.82
C PHE A 17 -27.80 -17.96 11.85
N TRP A 18 -28.21 -17.57 10.64
CA TRP A 18 -28.64 -18.49 9.60
C TRP A 18 -27.48 -19.39 9.12
N ARG A 19 -26.30 -18.81 8.89
CA ARG A 19 -25.10 -19.55 8.46
C ARG A 19 -24.59 -20.49 9.56
N LYS A 20 -24.61 -20.07 10.83
CA LYS A 20 -24.24 -20.88 12.00
C LYS A 20 -25.13 -22.11 12.16
N ARG A 21 -26.40 -21.98 11.78
CA ARG A 21 -27.38 -23.08 11.83
C ARG A 21 -27.21 -24.08 10.68
N ASN A 22 -26.67 -23.66 9.53
CA ASN A 22 -26.61 -24.43 8.29
C ASN A 22 -25.21 -24.98 7.91
N GLY A 23 -24.15 -24.78 8.70
CA GLY A 23 -22.84 -25.37 8.41
C GLY A 23 -21.67 -24.86 9.27
N LYS A 24 -20.45 -25.41 9.04
CA LYS A 24 -19.21 -24.98 9.70
C LYS A 24 -18.64 -23.74 8.98
N PHE A 25 -18.41 -22.66 9.72
CA PHE A 25 -17.77 -21.43 9.23
C PHE A 25 -16.32 -21.66 8.81
N ASP A 26 -15.98 -21.34 7.56
CA ASP A 26 -14.59 -21.26 7.10
C ASP A 26 -13.87 -20.05 7.73
N VAL A 27 -12.54 -20.14 7.86
CA VAL A 27 -11.67 -19.12 8.46
C VAL A 27 -11.79 -17.79 7.69
N LEU A 28 -11.90 -17.85 6.36
CA LEU A 28 -12.07 -16.67 5.51
C LEU A 28 -13.41 -15.97 5.77
N GLU A 29 -14.51 -16.72 5.88
CA GLU A 29 -15.85 -16.17 6.14
C GLU A 29 -15.95 -15.51 7.53
N LYS A 30 -15.29 -16.08 8.55
CA LYS A 30 -15.21 -15.44 9.89
C LYS A 30 -14.48 -14.11 9.86
N ARG A 31 -13.41 -14.01 9.07
CA ARG A 31 -12.64 -12.77 8.90
C ARG A 31 -13.46 -11.69 8.20
N ILE A 32 -14.20 -12.06 7.14
CA ILE A 32 -15.09 -11.15 6.41
C ILE A 32 -16.21 -10.64 7.33
N PHE A 33 -16.85 -11.53 8.10
CA PHE A 33 -17.88 -11.15 9.05
C PHE A 33 -17.35 -10.20 10.14
N LEU A 34 -16.19 -10.50 10.72
CA LEU A 34 -15.56 -9.64 11.73
C LEU A 34 -15.25 -8.25 11.16
N PHE A 35 -14.74 -8.19 9.93
CA PHE A 35 -14.46 -6.93 9.25
C PHE A 35 -15.74 -6.11 9.00
N ALA A 36 -16.83 -6.76 8.59
CA ALA A 36 -18.13 -6.12 8.38
C ALA A 36 -18.74 -5.59 9.69
N VAL A 37 -18.58 -6.32 10.81
CA VAL A 37 -19.03 -5.87 12.14
C VAL A 37 -18.21 -4.67 12.61
N ILE A 38 -16.88 -4.72 12.48
CA ILE A 38 -16.00 -3.59 12.84
C ILE A 38 -16.36 -2.36 12.00
N GLY A 39 -16.56 -2.52 10.69
CA GLY A 39 -16.96 -1.44 9.80
C GLY A 39 -18.31 -0.83 10.16
N ASN A 40 -19.29 -1.65 10.56
CA ASN A 40 -20.61 -1.15 10.98
C ASN A 40 -20.53 -0.40 12.33
N ILE A 41 -19.75 -0.91 13.29
CA ILE A 41 -19.50 -0.23 14.57
C ILE A 41 -18.77 1.10 14.34
N ALA A 42 -17.74 1.13 13.50
CA ALA A 42 -17.03 2.35 13.13
C ALA A 42 -17.96 3.36 12.45
N GLY A 43 -18.83 2.91 11.54
CA GLY A 43 -19.83 3.76 10.90
C GLY A 43 -20.87 4.33 11.88
N LEU A 44 -21.32 3.52 12.84
CA LEU A 44 -22.19 3.97 13.93
C LEU A 44 -21.49 4.98 14.84
N ALA A 45 -20.22 4.74 15.18
CA ALA A 45 -19.43 5.65 16.00
C ALA A 45 -19.19 6.99 15.30
N LEU A 46 -18.88 6.98 13.99
CA LEU A 46 -18.74 8.20 13.18
C LEU A 46 -20.07 8.95 13.05
N THR A 47 -21.17 8.23 12.85
CA THR A 47 -22.51 8.85 12.80
C THR A 47 -22.87 9.46 14.15
N ALA A 48 -22.63 8.74 15.25
CA ALA A 48 -22.87 9.23 16.61
C ALA A 48 -21.98 10.43 16.93
N SER A 49 -20.70 10.40 16.55
CA SER A 49 -19.77 11.53 16.69
C SER A 49 -20.23 12.73 15.88
N ALA A 50 -20.73 12.54 14.66
CA ALA A 50 -21.29 13.63 13.85
C ALA A 50 -22.54 14.25 14.51
N TYR A 51 -23.42 13.44 15.12
CA TYR A 51 -24.57 13.96 15.87
C TYR A 51 -24.18 14.62 17.20
N LEU A 52 -23.17 14.10 17.90
CA LEU A 52 -22.64 14.71 19.12
C LEU A 52 -21.96 16.06 18.82
N ASN A 53 -21.20 16.13 17.72
CA ASN A 53 -20.53 17.37 17.27
C ASN A 53 -21.52 18.39 16.69
N ALA A 54 -22.59 17.95 16.03
CA ALA A 54 -23.64 18.86 15.51
C ALA A 54 -24.47 19.54 16.62
N GLY A 55 -24.39 19.04 17.85
CA GLY A 55 -25.13 19.58 19.00
C GLY A 55 -26.65 19.31 18.93
N LEU A 56 -27.30 19.33 20.10
CA LEU A 56 -28.76 19.30 20.21
C LEU A 56 -29.29 20.74 20.08
N GLY A 57 -29.34 21.27 18.86
CA GLY A 57 -29.89 22.59 18.57
C GLY A 57 -29.13 23.71 19.26
N THR A 58 -28.19 24.33 18.56
CA THR A 58 -27.44 25.47 19.08
C THR A 58 -28.35 26.68 19.26
N GLU A 59 -27.98 27.58 20.18
CA GLU A 59 -28.43 28.97 20.16
C GLU A 59 -28.24 29.57 18.75
N PRO A 60 -28.95 30.64 18.35
CA PRO A 60 -28.86 31.25 17.02
C PRO A 60 -27.54 32.02 16.82
N ALA A 61 -26.41 31.38 17.12
CA ALA A 61 -25.06 31.91 17.03
C ALA A 61 -24.09 30.78 16.68
N VAL A 62 -23.07 31.14 15.89
CA VAL A 62 -21.97 30.26 15.46
C VAL A 62 -20.68 31.03 15.78
N GLU A 63 -19.69 30.36 16.35
CA GLU A 63 -18.39 30.98 16.60
C GLU A 63 -17.74 31.37 15.26
N LYS A 64 -17.32 32.63 15.15
CA LYS A 64 -16.49 33.06 14.03
C LYS A 64 -15.13 32.36 14.09
N GLY A 65 -14.52 32.17 12.92
CA GLY A 65 -13.13 31.74 12.83
C GLY A 65 -12.18 32.66 13.61
N GLY A 66 -11.04 32.10 14.00
CA GLY A 66 -9.96 32.83 14.68
C GLY A 66 -9.49 34.04 13.86
N TYR A 67 -8.73 34.93 14.50
CA TYR A 67 -8.21 36.11 13.82
C TYR A 67 -7.30 35.72 12.63
N GLY A 68 -7.49 36.34 11.46
CA GLY A 68 -6.70 36.07 10.26
C GLY A 68 -7.12 34.82 9.46
N GLU A 69 -8.11 34.04 9.93
CA GLU A 69 -8.65 32.91 9.17
C GLU A 69 -9.47 33.38 7.95
N GLN A 70 -9.52 32.55 6.90
CA GLN A 70 -10.33 32.81 5.72
C GLN A 70 -11.82 32.61 6.01
N VAL A 71 -12.69 33.24 5.19
CA VAL A 71 -14.14 33.05 5.28
C VAL A 71 -14.47 31.57 5.10
N ARG A 72 -15.22 31.01 6.05
CA ARG A 72 -15.61 29.59 6.05
C ARG A 72 -17.04 29.44 5.56
N GLU A 73 -17.26 28.49 4.65
CA GLU A 73 -18.60 28.01 4.30
C GLU A 73 -19.06 26.94 5.27
N GLU A 74 -20.24 27.11 5.85
CA GLU A 74 -20.84 26.10 6.74
C GLU A 74 -22.31 25.88 6.40
N ALA A 75 -22.71 24.60 6.34
CA ALA A 75 -24.06 24.19 5.97
C ALA A 75 -24.91 23.90 7.22
N PHE A 76 -26.02 24.63 7.37
CA PHE A 76 -26.98 24.48 8.45
C PHE A 76 -28.27 23.85 7.94
N GLU A 77 -28.92 23.02 8.77
CA GLU A 77 -30.27 22.53 8.50
C GLU A 77 -31.29 23.34 9.30
N VAL A 78 -32.09 24.15 8.60
CA VAL A 78 -33.09 25.04 9.20
C VAL A 78 -34.45 24.37 9.10
N SER A 79 -35.10 24.14 10.24
CA SER A 79 -36.46 23.59 10.31
C SER A 79 -37.47 24.69 10.60
N ARG A 80 -38.51 24.80 9.77
CA ARG A 80 -39.65 25.69 9.99
C ARG A 80 -40.66 25.02 10.93
N GLY A 81 -41.46 25.82 11.64
CA GLY A 81 -42.45 25.32 12.62
C GLY A 81 -43.55 24.43 12.04
N ASN A 82 -43.65 24.31 10.71
CA ASN A 82 -44.54 23.39 9.99
C ASN A 82 -43.90 22.01 9.70
N GLY A 83 -42.68 21.77 10.16
CA GLY A 83 -41.95 20.50 9.99
C GLY A 83 -41.14 20.38 8.70
N GLU A 84 -41.11 21.41 7.86
CA GLU A 84 -40.24 21.44 6.66
C GLU A 84 -38.81 21.83 7.06
N SER A 85 -37.81 21.01 6.69
CA SER A 85 -36.40 21.34 6.84
C SER A 85 -35.73 21.66 5.49
N GLN A 86 -34.83 22.65 5.51
CA GLN A 86 -34.05 23.05 4.35
C GLN A 86 -32.58 23.25 4.75
N LYS A 87 -31.66 22.76 3.93
CA LYS A 87 -30.23 23.05 4.09
C LYS A 87 -29.87 24.39 3.47
N ILE A 88 -29.20 25.24 4.23
CA ILE A 88 -28.71 26.55 3.81
C ILE A 88 -27.23 26.62 4.13
N THR A 89 -26.43 27.04 3.16
CA THR A 89 -25.00 27.35 3.38
C THR A 89 -24.87 28.81 3.77
N VAL A 90 -24.15 29.07 4.86
CA VAL A 90 -23.87 30.41 5.37
C VAL A 90 -22.36 30.64 5.31
N LEU A 91 -21.96 31.82 4.83
CA LEU A 91 -20.57 32.28 4.88
C LEU A 91 -20.33 32.91 6.25
N VAL A 92 -19.51 32.26 7.07
CA VAL A 92 -19.13 32.76 8.39
C VAL A 92 -17.80 33.50 8.24
N PRO A 93 -17.77 34.84 8.35
CA PRO A 93 -16.53 35.60 8.29
C PRO A 93 -15.71 35.36 9.56
N SER A 94 -14.38 35.45 9.45
CA SER A 94 -13.48 35.46 10.60
C SER A 94 -13.67 36.72 11.45
N ARG A 95 -13.16 36.68 12.67
CA ARG A 95 -13.15 37.84 13.56
C ARG A 95 -12.22 38.92 12.99
N GLN A 96 -12.75 40.14 12.82
CA GLN A 96 -11.95 41.31 12.46
C GLN A 96 -11.40 41.96 13.74
N TYR A 97 -10.14 42.42 13.68
CA TYR A 97 -9.55 43.30 14.67
C TYR A 97 -10.26 44.66 14.67
N GLY A 98 -10.40 45.28 15.84
CA GLY A 98 -10.80 46.70 15.92
C GLY A 98 -9.67 47.62 15.46
N GLU A 99 -9.97 48.89 15.17
CA GLU A 99 -8.95 49.87 14.76
C GLU A 99 -7.84 50.04 15.83
N GLU A 100 -8.20 50.10 17.12
CA GLU A 100 -7.25 50.20 18.22
C GLU A 100 -6.38 48.94 18.34
N GLU A 101 -6.99 47.75 18.25
CA GLU A 101 -6.30 46.45 18.34
C GLU A 101 -5.34 46.26 17.15
N THR A 102 -5.74 46.70 15.95
CA THR A 102 -4.91 46.68 14.74
C THR A 102 -3.68 47.57 14.91
N ARG A 103 -3.86 48.78 15.44
CA ARG A 103 -2.75 49.70 15.73
C ARG A 103 -1.78 49.12 16.76
N GLU A 104 -2.29 48.52 17.83
CA GLU A 104 -1.45 47.88 18.85
C GLU A 104 -0.59 46.75 18.27
N TRP A 105 -1.15 45.94 17.35
CA TRP A 105 -0.41 44.88 16.66
C TRP A 105 0.67 45.42 15.73
N LEU A 106 0.39 46.48 14.95
CA LEU A 106 1.37 47.12 14.08
C LEU A 106 2.52 47.76 14.88
N GLU A 107 2.22 48.46 15.97
CA GLU A 107 3.23 49.04 16.87
C GLU A 107 4.09 47.97 17.55
N ARG A 108 3.49 46.84 17.95
CA ARG A 108 4.23 45.71 18.51
C ARG A 108 5.13 45.06 17.47
N ALA A 109 4.61 44.86 16.25
CA ALA A 109 5.37 44.32 15.13
C ALA A 109 6.59 45.20 14.80
N GLU A 110 6.43 46.52 14.76
CA GLU A 110 7.55 47.44 14.53
C GLU A 110 8.66 47.31 15.59
N LYS A 111 8.29 47.16 16.87
CA LYS A 111 9.27 47.01 17.97
C LYS A 111 10.09 45.72 17.87
N VAL A 112 9.51 44.67 17.31
CA VAL A 112 10.16 43.35 17.18
C VAL A 112 10.88 43.22 15.83
N LEU A 113 10.50 44.03 14.83
CA LEU A 113 11.06 44.01 13.48
C LEU A 113 12.59 44.04 13.49
N ASP A 114 13.20 44.96 14.25
CA ASP A 114 14.66 45.15 14.29
C ASP A 114 15.41 43.90 14.82
N THR A 115 14.75 43.11 15.66
CA THR A 115 15.32 41.85 16.18
C THR A 115 15.14 40.69 15.22
N VAL A 116 14.04 40.67 14.47
CA VAL A 116 13.71 39.58 13.55
C VAL A 116 14.57 39.64 12.31
N ILE A 117 14.83 40.83 11.78
CA ILE A 117 15.54 41.02 10.50
C ILE A 117 17.02 40.68 10.56
N LEU A 118 17.61 40.69 11.76
CA LEU A 118 19.05 40.45 11.95
C LEU A 118 19.47 39.04 11.54
N GLY A 119 18.60 38.05 11.65
CA GLY A 119 18.98 36.65 11.41
C GLY A 119 20.14 36.25 12.33
N GLU A 120 21.26 35.83 11.75
CA GLU A 120 22.50 35.48 12.48
C GLU A 120 23.43 36.69 12.72
N ASN A 121 23.10 37.86 12.17
CA ASN A 121 23.90 39.08 12.34
C ASN A 121 23.74 39.68 13.75
N THR A 122 24.80 40.30 14.26
CA THR A 122 24.78 40.93 15.59
C THR A 122 24.20 42.35 15.58
N SER A 123 24.24 43.05 14.44
CA SER A 123 23.81 44.44 14.33
C SER A 123 23.49 44.86 12.89
N LEU A 124 22.53 45.77 12.71
CA LEU A 124 22.23 46.38 11.41
C LEU A 124 23.35 47.28 10.88
N GLN A 125 24.28 47.70 11.74
CA GLN A 125 25.45 48.48 11.37
C GLN A 125 26.58 47.61 10.79
N HIS A 126 26.47 46.29 10.87
CA HIS A 126 27.46 45.35 10.37
C HIS A 126 26.78 44.02 10.01
N VAL A 127 26.37 43.90 8.75
CA VAL A 127 25.66 42.74 8.20
C VAL A 127 26.55 42.03 7.20
N ASP A 128 27.09 40.88 7.56
CA ASP A 128 27.97 40.04 6.73
C ASP A 128 27.39 38.64 6.48
N GLN A 129 26.18 38.38 6.97
CA GLN A 129 25.38 37.19 6.68
C GLN A 129 23.99 37.56 6.17
N ASP A 130 23.30 36.59 5.55
CA ASP A 130 21.97 36.81 4.98
C ASP A 130 20.97 37.30 6.05
N LEU A 131 20.15 38.28 5.66
CA LEU A 131 19.12 38.87 6.51
C LEU A 131 17.89 37.98 6.56
N ASN A 132 17.14 38.06 7.65
CA ASN A 132 15.89 37.32 7.80
C ASN A 132 14.68 38.21 7.46
N LEU A 133 14.44 38.42 6.16
CA LEU A 133 13.31 39.22 5.65
C LEU A 133 11.99 38.44 5.69
N VAL A 134 11.43 38.27 6.89
CA VAL A 134 10.18 37.53 7.10
C VAL A 134 9.00 38.15 6.35
N THR A 135 8.07 37.33 5.86
CA THR A 135 6.80 37.77 5.25
C THR A 135 5.66 37.89 6.27
N GLN A 136 5.86 37.36 7.48
CA GLN A 136 4.96 37.46 8.62
C GLN A 136 5.78 37.56 9.91
N ILE A 137 5.38 38.45 10.82
CA ILE A 137 6.04 38.57 12.13
C ILE A 137 5.72 37.33 12.98
N PRO A 138 6.73 36.70 13.61
CA PRO A 138 6.50 35.56 14.51
C PRO A 138 5.46 35.87 15.60
N ASP A 139 4.56 34.93 15.85
CA ASP A 139 3.48 35.04 16.84
C ASP A 139 2.58 36.28 16.67
N SER A 140 2.46 36.79 15.44
CA SER A 140 1.70 38.00 15.11
C SER A 140 0.87 37.85 13.83
N PRO A 141 -0.33 38.46 13.76
CA PRO A 141 -1.15 38.49 12.55
C PRO A 141 -0.63 39.46 11.48
N VAL A 142 0.41 40.25 11.79
CA VAL A 142 0.97 41.28 10.90
C VAL A 142 1.84 40.63 9.83
N THR A 143 1.51 40.90 8.56
CA THR A 143 2.35 40.54 7.42
C THR A 143 3.33 41.66 7.08
N VAL A 144 4.42 41.30 6.41
CA VAL A 144 5.48 42.23 6.05
C VAL A 144 5.81 42.07 4.58
N SER A 145 5.97 43.19 3.88
CA SER A 145 6.55 43.21 2.54
C SER A 145 7.77 44.11 2.51
N TRP A 146 8.76 43.75 1.70
CA TRP A 146 10.08 44.36 1.70
C TRP A 146 10.38 45.04 0.37
N ASP A 147 11.05 46.18 0.47
CA ASP A 147 11.62 46.91 -0.66
C ASP A 147 13.02 47.44 -0.31
N THR A 148 13.90 47.53 -1.30
CA THR A 148 15.31 47.92 -1.12
C THR A 148 15.73 48.89 -2.22
N ASN A 149 16.55 49.87 -1.86
CA ASN A 149 17.12 50.77 -2.87
C ASN A 149 18.33 50.18 -3.60
N GLU A 150 18.92 49.10 -3.10
CA GLU A 150 20.08 48.41 -3.69
C GLU A 150 19.79 46.91 -3.91
N PRO A 151 18.90 46.55 -4.86
CA PRO A 151 18.49 45.16 -5.08
C PRO A 151 19.61 44.25 -5.61
N LEU A 152 20.72 44.83 -6.09
CA LEU A 152 21.90 44.08 -6.53
C LEU A 152 22.82 43.69 -5.36
N LEU A 153 22.67 44.33 -4.19
CA LEU A 153 23.47 44.05 -3.00
C LEU A 153 22.71 43.21 -1.99
N VAL A 154 21.39 43.45 -1.84
CA VAL A 154 20.50 42.71 -0.94
C VAL A 154 19.26 42.28 -1.72
N GLY A 155 19.04 40.97 -1.82
CA GLY A 155 17.87 40.38 -2.47
C GLY A 155 16.58 40.57 -1.68
N TYR A 156 15.44 40.36 -2.33
CA TYR A 156 14.10 40.51 -1.72
C TYR A 156 13.81 39.49 -0.61
N GLU A 157 14.56 38.38 -0.57
CA GLU A 157 14.49 37.34 0.47
C GLU A 157 15.54 37.53 1.57
N GLY A 158 16.41 38.54 1.44
CA GLY A 158 17.45 38.86 2.43
C GLY A 158 18.86 38.37 2.09
N GLU A 159 19.04 37.73 0.93
CA GLU A 159 20.35 37.24 0.47
C GLU A 159 21.32 38.38 0.16
N LEU A 160 22.56 38.29 0.66
CA LEU A 160 23.64 39.21 0.32
C LEU A 160 24.38 38.76 -0.96
N SER A 161 24.74 39.73 -1.79
CA SER A 161 25.53 39.53 -3.01
C SER A 161 27.03 39.36 -2.73
N ASP A 162 27.72 38.60 -3.59
CA ASP A 162 29.19 38.48 -3.57
C ASP A 162 29.90 39.76 -4.06
N GLU A 163 29.18 40.71 -4.66
CA GLU A 163 29.73 41.95 -5.23
C GLU A 163 29.78 43.13 -4.24
N ILE A 164 29.56 42.88 -2.94
CA ILE A 164 29.62 43.94 -1.92
C ILE A 164 31.07 44.44 -1.75
N PRO A 165 31.33 45.76 -1.74
CA PRO A 165 32.66 46.31 -1.48
C PRO A 165 33.21 45.95 -0.10
N ALA A 166 34.52 45.69 0.01
CA ALA A 166 35.17 45.34 1.28
C ALA A 166 35.05 46.42 2.38
N GLU A 167 34.86 47.68 2.00
CA GLU A 167 34.62 48.81 2.91
C GLU A 167 33.18 48.88 3.43
N GLY A 168 32.29 48.03 2.92
CA GLY A 168 30.87 47.97 3.24
C GLY A 168 30.03 48.97 2.45
N ALA A 169 28.76 48.64 2.22
CA ALA A 169 27.80 49.46 1.49
C ALA A 169 26.58 49.78 2.36
N LYS A 170 26.10 51.03 2.30
CA LYS A 170 24.88 51.45 3.02
C LYS A 170 23.64 51.16 2.18
N VAL A 171 22.72 50.37 2.72
CA VAL A 171 21.46 49.99 2.06
C VAL A 171 20.28 50.45 2.92
N ARG A 172 19.20 50.89 2.28
CA ARG A 172 17.92 51.19 2.93
C ARG A 172 16.93 50.09 2.61
N LEU A 173 16.43 49.46 3.68
CA LEU A 173 15.32 48.54 3.63
C LEU A 173 14.05 49.24 4.07
N LYS A 174 12.98 49.05 3.30
CA LYS A 174 11.63 49.50 3.61
C LYS A 174 10.76 48.28 3.87
N ALA A 175 10.30 48.14 5.10
CA ALA A 175 9.28 47.18 5.50
C ALA A 175 7.91 47.85 5.46
N VAL A 176 6.93 47.24 4.81
CA VAL A 176 5.53 47.63 4.92
C VAL A 176 4.81 46.56 5.73
N LEU A 177 4.50 46.92 6.98
CA LEU A 177 3.70 46.12 7.90
C LEU A 177 2.23 46.29 7.53
N SER A 178 1.50 45.19 7.38
CA SER A 178 0.08 45.23 7.02
C SER A 178 -0.76 44.31 7.89
N LEU A 179 -1.92 44.81 8.31
CA LEU A 179 -2.95 44.05 8.99
C LEU A 179 -4.32 44.60 8.54
N GLN A 180 -5.09 43.77 7.84
CA GLN A 180 -6.34 44.19 7.16
C GLN A 180 -6.08 45.29 6.11
N GLU A 181 -6.79 46.41 6.16
CA GLU A 181 -6.62 47.54 5.25
C GLU A 181 -5.60 48.57 5.77
N GLU A 182 -5.13 48.42 7.02
CA GLU A 182 -4.16 49.32 7.63
C GLU A 182 -2.73 48.87 7.31
N THR A 183 -1.90 49.85 6.99
CA THR A 183 -0.48 49.63 6.65
C THR A 183 0.40 50.64 7.35
N GLN A 184 1.61 50.21 7.72
CA GLN A 184 2.61 51.05 8.36
C GLN A 184 3.97 50.81 7.70
N GLU A 185 4.63 51.88 7.27
CA GLU A 185 5.94 51.82 6.63
C GLU A 185 7.07 52.06 7.65
N CYS A 186 8.05 51.18 7.68
CA CYS A 186 9.23 51.27 8.52
C CYS A 186 10.49 51.24 7.65
N ILE A 187 11.34 52.26 7.76
CA ILE A 187 12.60 52.33 7.01
C ILE A 187 13.77 52.04 7.96
N ARG A 188 14.71 51.21 7.53
CA ARG A 188 15.95 50.89 8.24
C ARG A 188 17.15 51.10 7.34
N GLN A 189 18.19 51.70 7.90
CA GLN A 189 19.49 51.83 7.26
C GLN A 189 20.40 50.73 7.79
N ILE A 190 20.90 49.90 6.88
CA ILE A 190 21.85 48.82 7.19
C ILE A 190 23.18 49.08 6.50
N VAL A 191 24.25 48.48 7.02
CA VAL A 191 25.56 48.47 6.37
C VAL A 191 25.94 47.02 6.11
N VAL A 192 25.99 46.64 4.84
CA VAL A 192 26.32 45.29 4.39
C VAL A 192 27.79 45.17 4.03
N TYR A 193 28.38 44.02 4.34
CA TYR A 193 29.78 43.67 4.09
C TYR A 193 29.83 42.40 3.23
N PRO A 194 30.96 42.15 2.53
CA PRO A 194 31.13 40.89 1.82
C PRO A 194 30.98 39.72 2.80
N LYS A 195 30.31 38.64 2.39
CA LYS A 195 30.16 37.45 3.22
C LYS A 195 31.53 37.01 3.72
N GLN A 196 31.69 36.88 5.04
CA GLN A 196 32.82 36.13 5.56
C GLN A 196 32.55 34.67 5.21
N THR A 197 33.13 34.22 4.09
CA THR A 197 33.21 32.80 3.82
C THR A 197 34.13 32.22 4.87
N GLU A 198 33.57 31.68 5.96
CA GLU A 198 34.27 30.66 6.71
C GLU A 198 34.73 29.65 5.66
N GLN A 199 36.04 29.56 5.42
CA GLN A 199 36.56 28.49 4.58
C GLN A 199 36.06 27.21 5.22
N THR A 200 35.25 26.45 4.50
CA THR A 200 34.67 25.23 5.04
C THR A 200 35.82 24.35 5.54
N LEU A 201 35.62 23.63 6.66
CA LEU A 201 36.62 22.71 7.19
C LEU A 201 37.19 21.80 6.08
N GLU A 202 36.36 21.42 5.11
CA GLU A 202 36.77 20.69 3.91
C GLU A 202 37.78 21.45 3.02
N GLN A 203 37.54 22.72 2.74
CA GLN A 203 38.47 23.58 1.98
C GLN A 203 39.80 23.76 2.72
N LEU A 204 39.75 24.06 4.02
CA LEU A 204 40.96 24.21 4.84
C LEU A 204 41.79 22.91 4.89
N ILE A 205 41.12 21.77 5.03
CA ILE A 205 41.77 20.44 5.00
C ILE A 205 42.38 20.16 3.63
N ARG A 206 41.69 20.52 2.55
CA ARG A 206 42.17 20.28 1.19
C ARG A 206 43.39 21.15 0.87
N GLU A 207 43.34 22.44 1.16
CA GLU A 207 44.46 23.37 0.96
C GLU A 207 45.70 22.93 1.76
N ALA A 208 45.53 22.60 3.04
CA ALA A 208 46.62 22.10 3.88
C ALA A 208 47.19 20.75 3.39
N ALA A 209 46.35 19.88 2.81
CA ALA A 209 46.82 18.65 2.19
C ALA A 209 47.60 18.93 0.89
N GLU A 210 47.12 19.83 0.03
CA GLU A 210 47.79 20.19 -1.22
C GLU A 210 49.16 20.84 -0.95
N GLU A 211 49.24 21.75 0.02
CA GLU A 211 50.49 22.41 0.42
C GLU A 211 51.55 21.39 0.90
N GLN A 212 51.14 20.39 1.69
CA GLN A 212 52.02 19.32 2.16
C GLN A 212 52.47 18.33 1.08
N ASN A 213 51.81 18.32 -0.09
CA ASN A 213 52.08 17.39 -1.19
C ASN A 213 52.51 18.13 -2.49
N THR A 214 53.11 19.31 -2.35
CA THR A 214 53.55 20.13 -3.50
C THR A 214 54.67 19.47 -4.32
N ASP A 215 55.51 18.63 -3.69
CA ASP A 215 56.54 17.83 -4.36
C ASP A 215 55.97 16.47 -4.82
N GLY A 216 55.70 16.35 -6.12
CA GLY A 216 55.12 15.14 -6.72
C GLY A 216 56.08 13.96 -6.90
N SER A 217 57.32 14.04 -6.40
CA SER A 217 58.29 12.94 -6.47
C SER A 217 58.09 11.87 -5.38
N ASP A 218 57.27 12.16 -4.36
CA ASP A 218 57.04 11.27 -3.24
C ASP A 218 56.04 10.14 -3.56
N THR A 219 56.22 8.98 -2.93
CA THR A 219 55.36 7.80 -3.17
C THR A 219 54.12 7.76 -2.28
N LEU A 220 54.05 8.64 -1.28
CA LEU A 220 53.00 8.71 -0.27
C LEU A 220 52.31 10.08 -0.32
N TYR A 221 50.99 10.09 -0.14
CA TYR A 221 50.21 11.32 0.00
C TYR A 221 49.94 11.59 1.48
N TYR A 222 50.43 12.72 1.97
CA TYR A 222 50.32 13.12 3.37
C TYR A 222 49.00 13.83 3.65
N LEU A 223 48.35 13.48 4.77
CA LEU A 223 47.11 14.11 5.21
C LEU A 223 47.40 15.00 6.43
N PRO A 224 46.82 16.20 6.52
CA PRO A 224 47.12 17.13 7.61
C PRO A 224 46.69 16.57 8.97
N GLY A 225 47.55 16.71 9.97
CA GLY A 225 47.28 16.28 11.35
C GLY A 225 46.60 17.35 12.21
N GLU A 226 46.66 18.61 11.79
CA GLU A 226 46.09 19.76 12.49
C GLU A 226 45.74 20.85 11.47
N VAL A 227 44.56 21.45 11.61
CA VAL A 227 44.09 22.59 10.80
C VAL A 227 43.42 23.57 11.76
N ASP A 228 43.78 24.84 11.71
CA ASP A 228 43.24 25.91 12.58
C ASP A 228 43.25 25.57 14.08
N GLY A 229 44.34 24.97 14.57
CA GLY A 229 44.49 24.55 15.98
C GLY A 229 43.70 23.29 16.38
N GLN A 230 42.96 22.67 15.45
CA GLN A 230 42.19 21.44 15.70
C GLN A 230 42.92 20.20 15.18
N LYS A 231 43.13 19.20 16.05
CA LYS A 231 43.76 17.93 15.65
C LYS A 231 42.80 17.03 14.88
N LEU A 232 43.26 16.55 13.72
CA LEU A 232 42.50 15.67 12.83
C LEU A 232 42.85 14.20 13.06
N THR A 233 41.85 13.33 12.94
CA THR A 233 42.04 11.87 12.99
C THR A 233 41.42 11.23 11.75
N TRP A 234 42.21 10.42 11.06
CA TRP A 234 41.83 9.87 9.76
C TRP A 234 41.41 8.41 9.88
N ARG A 235 40.26 8.09 9.30
CA ARG A 235 39.78 6.71 9.15
C ARG A 235 39.16 6.55 7.77
N ARG A 236 39.44 5.44 7.09
CA ARG A 236 38.77 5.12 5.83
C ARG A 236 37.27 4.93 6.07
N ALA A 237 36.46 5.64 5.29
CA ALA A 237 35.02 5.44 5.30
C ALA A 237 34.70 3.99 4.87
N PRO A 238 33.81 3.28 5.58
CA PRO A 238 33.41 1.94 5.17
C PRO A 238 32.61 2.00 3.86
N GLU A 239 33.00 1.19 2.88
CA GLU A 239 32.22 1.05 1.65
C GLU A 239 30.85 0.41 1.95
N ARG A 240 29.77 1.06 1.50
CA ARG A 240 28.39 0.56 1.70
C ARG A 240 28.01 -0.60 0.76
N THR A 241 28.91 -1.00 -0.13
CA THR A 241 28.71 -2.05 -1.16
C THR A 241 28.19 -3.37 -0.56
N GLY A 242 28.68 -3.75 0.63
CA GLY A 242 28.25 -4.98 1.30
C GLY A 242 26.76 -4.99 1.69
N GLY A 243 26.21 -3.84 2.08
CA GLY A 243 24.79 -3.71 2.44
C GLY A 243 23.88 -3.86 1.23
N VAL A 244 24.28 -3.27 0.09
CA VAL A 244 23.55 -3.39 -1.18
C VAL A 244 23.51 -4.84 -1.65
N ILE A 245 24.66 -5.54 -1.63
CA ILE A 245 24.73 -6.96 -2.00
C ILE A 245 23.85 -7.84 -1.09
N ALA A 246 23.82 -7.57 0.21
CA ALA A 246 22.98 -8.31 1.15
C ALA A 246 21.48 -8.15 0.86
N ILE A 247 21.02 -6.94 0.53
CA ILE A 247 19.62 -6.67 0.17
C ILE A 247 19.23 -7.39 -1.12
N PHE A 248 20.06 -7.30 -2.17
CA PHE A 248 19.80 -8.00 -3.44
C PHE A 248 19.81 -9.52 -3.27
N SER A 249 20.69 -10.06 -2.44
CA SER A 249 20.75 -11.49 -2.13
C SER A 249 19.49 -11.98 -1.41
N LEU A 250 18.96 -11.19 -0.46
CA LEU A 250 17.72 -11.50 0.24
C LEU A 250 16.51 -11.45 -0.70
N LEU A 251 16.44 -10.43 -1.57
CA LEU A 251 15.37 -10.29 -2.56
C LEU A 251 15.38 -11.47 -3.55
N ALA A 252 16.56 -11.86 -4.05
CA ALA A 252 16.70 -13.01 -4.94
C ALA A 252 16.26 -14.32 -4.26
N ALA A 253 16.60 -14.52 -2.99
CA ALA A 253 16.19 -15.71 -2.23
C ALA A 253 14.66 -15.76 -2.01
N LEU A 254 14.02 -14.63 -1.71
CA LEU A 254 12.57 -14.52 -1.56
C LEU A 254 11.84 -14.81 -2.88
N LEU A 255 12.31 -14.24 -3.99
CA LEU A 255 11.76 -14.49 -5.32
C LEU A 255 11.92 -15.97 -5.72
N TYR A 256 13.11 -16.54 -5.51
CA TYR A 256 13.34 -17.95 -5.76
C TYR A 256 12.41 -18.83 -4.91
N GLY A 257 12.27 -18.56 -3.61
CA GLY A 257 11.33 -19.25 -2.72
C GLY A 257 9.88 -19.17 -3.21
N GLY A 258 9.42 -17.97 -3.59
CA GLY A 258 8.08 -17.74 -4.15
C GLY A 258 7.80 -18.56 -5.40
N THR A 259 8.72 -18.55 -6.37
CA THR A 259 8.57 -19.34 -7.61
C THR A 259 8.53 -20.84 -7.36
N GLN A 260 9.21 -21.34 -6.33
CA GLN A 260 9.18 -22.77 -6.00
C GLN A 260 7.86 -23.19 -5.35
N VAL A 261 7.25 -22.33 -4.55
CA VAL A 261 5.90 -22.54 -4.02
C VAL A 261 4.88 -22.51 -5.16
N GLU A 262 4.98 -21.51 -6.04
CA GLU A 262 4.11 -21.39 -7.21
C GLU A 262 4.21 -22.60 -8.12
N LYS A 263 5.42 -23.05 -8.49
CA LYS A 263 5.62 -24.26 -9.30
C LYS A 263 5.03 -25.51 -8.65
N ARG A 264 5.11 -25.64 -7.32
CA ARG A 264 4.50 -26.77 -6.58
C ARG A 264 2.98 -26.70 -6.63
N GLU A 265 2.41 -25.51 -6.45
CA GLU A 265 0.98 -25.29 -6.59
C GLU A 265 0.49 -25.51 -8.01
N GLU A 266 1.20 -24.99 -9.02
CA GLU A 266 0.91 -25.22 -10.43
C GLU A 266 0.98 -26.69 -10.79
N ALA A 267 2.02 -27.42 -10.37
CA ALA A 267 2.13 -28.86 -10.59
C ALA A 267 0.99 -29.63 -9.93
N ARG A 268 0.59 -29.22 -8.73
CA ARG A 268 -0.56 -29.82 -8.03
C ARG A 268 -1.87 -29.54 -8.75
N ARG A 269 -2.12 -28.29 -9.15
CA ARG A 269 -3.30 -27.87 -9.92
C ARG A 269 -3.36 -28.58 -11.27
N ALA A 270 -2.24 -28.66 -11.99
CA ALA A 270 -2.15 -29.36 -13.27
C ALA A 270 -2.50 -30.85 -13.11
N ARG A 271 -1.98 -31.53 -12.08
CA ARG A 271 -2.35 -32.92 -11.77
C ARG A 271 -3.83 -33.06 -11.45
N GLU A 272 -4.38 -32.17 -10.63
CA GLU A 272 -5.81 -32.17 -10.28
C GLU A 272 -6.69 -31.95 -11.52
N GLU A 273 -6.29 -31.04 -12.43
CA GLU A 273 -6.95 -30.81 -13.71
C GLU A 273 -6.88 -32.04 -14.63
N GLU A 274 -5.72 -32.70 -14.75
CA GLU A 274 -5.56 -33.93 -15.53
C GLU A 274 -6.45 -35.06 -15.00
N ILE A 275 -6.48 -35.26 -13.69
CA ILE A 275 -7.38 -36.24 -13.04
C ILE A 275 -8.83 -35.92 -13.36
N GLN A 276 -9.22 -34.65 -13.28
CA GLN A 276 -10.61 -34.24 -13.48
C GLN A 276 -11.08 -34.33 -14.94
N LYS A 277 -10.17 -34.23 -15.93
CA LYS A 277 -10.51 -34.42 -17.35
C LYS A 277 -11.01 -35.84 -17.66
N ASP A 278 -10.50 -36.82 -16.94
CA ASP A 278 -10.81 -38.23 -17.13
C ASP A 278 -12.08 -38.66 -16.39
N TYR A 279 -12.54 -37.86 -15.42
CA TYR A 279 -13.69 -38.18 -14.56
C TYR A 279 -14.98 -38.53 -15.33
N PRO A 280 -15.44 -37.74 -16.32
CA PRO A 280 -16.68 -38.04 -17.04
C PRO A 280 -16.60 -39.35 -17.82
N GLU A 281 -15.43 -39.70 -18.36
CA GLU A 281 -15.22 -40.97 -19.07
C GLU A 281 -15.29 -42.15 -18.10
N ILE A 282 -14.66 -42.02 -16.94
CA ILE A 282 -14.65 -43.06 -15.90
C ILE A 282 -16.05 -43.33 -15.37
N VAL A 283 -16.80 -42.29 -14.97
CA VAL A 283 -18.14 -42.47 -14.40
C VAL A 283 -19.11 -43.03 -15.44
N SER A 284 -19.06 -42.54 -16.68
CA SER A 284 -19.89 -43.07 -17.78
C SER A 284 -19.61 -44.55 -18.04
N ALA A 285 -18.34 -44.96 -18.02
CA ALA A 285 -17.98 -46.36 -18.19
C ALA A 285 -18.43 -47.24 -17.01
N LEU A 286 -18.36 -46.72 -15.77
CA LEU A 286 -18.90 -47.40 -14.60
C LEU A 286 -20.41 -47.58 -14.69
N VAL A 287 -21.16 -46.53 -15.05
CA VAL A 287 -22.61 -46.60 -15.30
C VAL A 287 -22.95 -47.67 -16.33
N LEU A 288 -22.22 -47.71 -17.45
CA LEU A 288 -22.44 -48.70 -18.50
C LEU A 288 -22.21 -50.14 -18.01
N LEU A 289 -21.15 -50.38 -17.25
CA LEU A 289 -20.83 -51.71 -16.71
C LEU A 289 -21.82 -52.13 -15.62
N LEU A 290 -22.24 -51.21 -14.76
CA LEU A 290 -23.27 -51.45 -13.76
C LEU A 290 -24.64 -51.72 -14.40
N GLY A 291 -25.01 -50.96 -15.43
CA GLY A 291 -26.23 -51.18 -16.23
C GLY A 291 -26.23 -52.51 -16.97
N ALA A 292 -25.05 -53.02 -17.34
CA ALA A 292 -24.87 -54.38 -17.87
C ALA A 292 -24.95 -55.49 -16.78
N GLY A 293 -25.21 -55.13 -15.53
CA GLY A 293 -25.38 -56.07 -14.41
C GLY A 293 -24.08 -56.45 -13.70
N MET A 294 -22.95 -55.77 -13.97
CA MET A 294 -21.72 -56.00 -13.20
C MET A 294 -21.82 -55.42 -11.79
N SER A 295 -21.14 -56.04 -10.83
CA SER A 295 -20.93 -55.43 -9.52
C SER A 295 -19.91 -54.30 -9.62
N MET A 296 -19.97 -53.35 -8.68
CA MET A 296 -19.06 -52.20 -8.65
C MET A 296 -17.58 -52.61 -8.62
N ARG A 297 -17.22 -53.61 -7.80
CA ARG A 297 -15.86 -54.15 -7.75
C ARG A 297 -15.41 -54.70 -9.10
N LYS A 298 -16.25 -55.49 -9.78
CA LYS A 298 -15.93 -56.05 -11.11
C LYS A 298 -15.86 -54.98 -12.19
N ALA A 299 -16.70 -53.97 -12.11
CA ALA A 299 -16.67 -52.84 -13.04
C ALA A 299 -15.35 -52.06 -12.91
N LEU A 300 -14.89 -51.81 -11.68
CA LEU A 300 -13.62 -51.13 -11.40
C LEU A 300 -12.42 -51.99 -11.81
N GLU A 301 -12.43 -53.30 -11.50
CA GLU A 301 -11.44 -54.27 -11.97
C GLU A 301 -11.29 -54.23 -13.49
N ARG A 302 -12.41 -54.31 -14.23
CA ARG A 302 -12.40 -54.27 -15.69
C ARG A 302 -11.79 -52.97 -16.22
N LEU A 303 -12.17 -51.82 -15.68
CA LEU A 303 -11.61 -50.53 -16.09
C LEU A 303 -10.11 -50.41 -15.81
N ALA A 304 -9.67 -50.90 -14.64
CA ALA A 304 -8.26 -50.88 -14.23
C ALA A 304 -7.40 -51.77 -15.14
N LEU A 305 -7.84 -53.00 -15.40
CA LEU A 305 -7.12 -53.97 -16.25
C LEU A 305 -7.14 -53.56 -17.73
N ASP A 306 -8.26 -53.06 -18.25
CA ASP A 306 -8.36 -52.53 -19.62
C ASP A 306 -7.39 -51.34 -19.83
N TYR A 307 -7.27 -50.47 -18.83
CA TYR A 307 -6.29 -49.39 -18.84
C TYR A 307 -4.85 -49.92 -18.77
N GLN A 308 -4.54 -50.83 -17.85
CA GLN A 308 -3.20 -51.40 -17.68
C GLN A 308 -2.74 -52.10 -18.97
N GLY A 309 -3.63 -52.84 -19.64
CA GLY A 309 -3.37 -53.48 -20.92
C GLY A 309 -3.10 -52.46 -22.04
N ARG A 310 -3.92 -51.40 -22.15
CA ARG A 310 -3.69 -50.31 -23.11
C ARG A 310 -2.36 -49.60 -22.87
N ARG A 311 -1.98 -49.38 -21.61
CA ARG A 311 -0.72 -48.73 -21.22
C ARG A 311 0.48 -49.61 -21.55
N ARG A 312 0.45 -50.90 -21.21
CA ARG A 312 1.53 -51.86 -21.48
C ARG A 312 1.80 -52.02 -22.98
N ASN A 313 0.74 -51.95 -23.79
CA ASN A 313 0.82 -52.07 -25.25
C ASN A 313 1.09 -50.74 -25.96
N GLY A 314 1.41 -49.66 -25.23
CA GLY A 314 1.72 -48.35 -25.80
C GLY A 314 0.54 -47.61 -26.45
N ARG A 315 -0.70 -48.05 -26.24
CA ARG A 315 -1.91 -47.47 -26.87
C ARG A 315 -2.46 -46.26 -26.12
N THR A 316 -2.02 -46.02 -24.89
CA THR A 316 -2.41 -44.86 -24.09
C THR A 316 -1.24 -44.38 -23.25
N ALA A 317 -1.10 -43.06 -23.10
CA ALA A 317 -0.15 -42.46 -22.17
C ALA A 317 -0.59 -42.71 -20.71
N LYS A 318 0.31 -42.43 -19.76
CA LYS A 318 -0.01 -42.49 -18.33
C LYS A 318 -1.11 -41.48 -18.02
N ARG A 319 -2.26 -41.96 -17.53
CA ARG A 319 -3.41 -41.14 -17.16
C ARG A 319 -3.59 -41.15 -15.64
N PRO A 320 -3.35 -40.04 -14.92
CA PRO A 320 -3.33 -40.01 -13.46
C PRO A 320 -4.59 -40.59 -12.80
N ALA A 321 -5.78 -40.31 -13.32
CA ALA A 321 -7.03 -40.84 -12.74
C ALA A 321 -7.13 -42.36 -12.85
N TYR A 322 -6.75 -42.93 -13.99
CA TYR A 322 -6.75 -44.39 -14.19
C TYR A 322 -5.64 -45.08 -13.41
N GLU A 323 -4.51 -44.42 -13.14
CA GLU A 323 -3.48 -44.93 -12.23
C GLU A 323 -4.04 -45.04 -10.80
N GLU A 324 -4.80 -44.06 -10.33
CA GLU A 324 -5.44 -44.10 -9.00
C GLU A 324 -6.50 -45.20 -8.90
N LEU A 325 -7.26 -45.45 -9.97
CA LEU A 325 -8.21 -46.58 -10.06
C LEU A 325 -7.49 -47.94 -10.04
N LEU A 326 -6.40 -48.07 -10.81
CA LEU A 326 -5.58 -49.27 -10.82
C LEU A 326 -4.97 -49.54 -9.45
N TYR A 327 -4.45 -48.51 -8.79
CA TYR A 327 -3.93 -48.62 -7.42
C TYR A 327 -5.03 -49.01 -6.43
N THR A 328 -6.22 -48.43 -6.53
CA THR A 328 -7.37 -48.80 -5.69
C THR A 328 -7.76 -50.26 -5.87
N TRP A 329 -7.77 -50.76 -7.11
CA TRP A 329 -7.99 -52.18 -7.38
C TRP A 329 -6.90 -53.08 -6.77
N GLN A 330 -5.63 -52.70 -6.94
CA GLN A 330 -4.50 -53.42 -6.34
C GLN A 330 -4.55 -53.44 -4.81
N GLU A 331 -4.95 -52.35 -4.16
CA GLU A 331 -5.18 -52.31 -2.72
C GLU A 331 -6.23 -53.35 -2.30
N MET A 332 -7.35 -53.43 -3.02
CA MET A 332 -8.40 -54.42 -2.74
C MET A 332 -7.92 -55.85 -2.94
N GLU A 333 -7.14 -56.13 -3.99
CA GLU A 333 -6.54 -57.44 -4.22
C GLU A 333 -5.47 -57.80 -3.18
N SER A 334 -4.81 -56.80 -2.60
CA SER A 334 -3.86 -56.99 -1.49
C SER A 334 -4.52 -57.25 -0.13
N GLY A 335 -5.85 -57.29 -0.06
CA GLY A 335 -6.63 -57.59 1.14
C GLY A 335 -7.20 -56.38 1.89
N VAL A 336 -7.07 -55.16 1.35
CA VAL A 336 -7.73 -53.97 1.89
C VAL A 336 -9.24 -54.06 1.61
N SER A 337 -10.08 -53.70 2.59
CA SER A 337 -11.53 -53.71 2.41
C SER A 337 -11.98 -52.74 1.31
N GLU A 338 -13.02 -53.10 0.54
CA GLU A 338 -13.55 -52.22 -0.53
C GLU A 338 -13.94 -50.83 0.01
N LEU A 339 -14.50 -50.79 1.24
CA LEU A 339 -14.86 -49.55 1.90
C LEU A 339 -13.64 -48.64 2.09
N SER A 340 -12.55 -49.17 2.66
CA SER A 340 -11.31 -48.41 2.90
C SER A 340 -10.64 -48.01 1.59
N ALA A 341 -10.62 -48.89 0.59
CA ALA A 341 -10.03 -48.60 -0.72
C ALA A 341 -10.75 -47.44 -1.42
N TYR A 342 -12.10 -47.38 -1.36
CA TYR A 342 -12.86 -46.26 -1.90
C TYR A 342 -12.64 -44.95 -1.13
N GLU A 343 -12.52 -45.01 0.21
CA GLU A 343 -12.16 -43.83 1.01
C GLU A 343 -10.77 -43.29 0.64
N HIS A 344 -9.79 -44.18 0.45
CA HIS A 344 -8.44 -43.80 0.02
C HIS A 344 -8.43 -43.21 -1.40
N LEU A 345 -9.22 -43.76 -2.34
CA LEU A 345 -9.36 -43.21 -3.70
C LEU A 345 -9.79 -41.75 -3.67
N GLY A 346 -10.82 -41.42 -2.87
CA GLY A 346 -11.30 -40.05 -2.70
C GLY A 346 -10.24 -39.11 -2.09
N ALA A 347 -9.43 -39.63 -1.15
CA ALA A 347 -8.35 -38.87 -0.53
C ALA A 347 -7.17 -38.59 -1.50
N ARG A 348 -6.77 -39.57 -2.32
CA ARG A 348 -5.61 -39.45 -3.23
C ARG A 348 -5.90 -38.60 -4.48
N CYS A 349 -7.13 -38.63 -4.99
CA CYS A 349 -7.50 -37.89 -6.19
C CYS A 349 -7.66 -36.38 -5.94
N GLN A 350 -7.85 -35.94 -4.69
CA GLN A 350 -7.96 -34.55 -4.21
C GLN A 350 -9.04 -33.65 -4.88
N GLY A 351 -9.66 -34.07 -5.99
CA GLY A 351 -10.78 -33.40 -6.65
C GLY A 351 -12.13 -33.62 -5.95
N THR A 352 -13.02 -32.63 -6.04
CA THR A 352 -14.38 -32.69 -5.46
C THR A 352 -15.20 -33.83 -6.06
N SER A 353 -15.08 -34.07 -7.37
CA SER A 353 -15.81 -35.12 -8.07
C SER A 353 -15.42 -36.53 -7.64
N TYR A 354 -14.12 -36.83 -7.51
CA TYR A 354 -13.66 -38.14 -7.02
C TYR A 354 -14.00 -38.38 -5.54
N ARG A 355 -14.12 -37.32 -4.72
CA ARG A 355 -14.64 -37.42 -3.35
C ARG A 355 -16.14 -37.72 -3.32
N SER A 356 -16.92 -37.10 -4.21
CA SER A 356 -18.33 -37.45 -4.39
C SER A 356 -18.49 -38.90 -4.83
N LEU A 357 -17.73 -39.35 -5.83
CA LEU A 357 -17.69 -40.74 -6.28
C LEU A 357 -17.35 -41.69 -5.13
N ALA A 358 -16.25 -41.47 -4.41
CA ALA A 358 -15.87 -42.26 -3.24
C ALA A 358 -17.00 -42.31 -2.18
N THR A 359 -17.70 -41.19 -1.96
CA THR A 359 -18.84 -41.13 -1.05
C THR A 359 -20.01 -41.98 -1.54
N LEU A 360 -20.35 -41.91 -2.83
CA LEU A 360 -21.41 -42.72 -3.43
C LEU A 360 -21.09 -44.22 -3.35
N LEU A 361 -19.83 -44.59 -3.61
CA LEU A 361 -19.35 -45.98 -3.54
C LEU A 361 -19.37 -46.53 -2.10
N THR A 362 -18.90 -45.75 -1.13
CA THR A 362 -18.89 -46.15 0.28
C THR A 362 -20.30 -46.22 0.87
N GLN A 363 -21.21 -45.32 0.47
CA GLN A 363 -22.61 -45.36 0.87
C GLN A 363 -23.33 -46.57 0.28
N ASN A 364 -23.03 -46.94 -0.97
CA ASN A 364 -23.56 -48.13 -1.60
C ASN A 364 -23.23 -49.40 -0.82
N LEU A 365 -21.97 -49.56 -0.40
CA LEU A 365 -21.55 -50.71 0.41
C LEU A 365 -22.28 -50.78 1.76
N LYS A 366 -22.59 -49.62 2.37
CA LYS A 366 -23.24 -49.55 3.69
C LYS A 366 -24.77 -49.69 3.63
N LYS A 367 -25.42 -49.20 2.56
CA LYS A 367 -26.88 -49.06 2.47
C LYS A 367 -27.53 -49.94 1.39
N GLY A 368 -26.75 -50.62 0.55
CA GLY A 368 -27.21 -51.52 -0.51
C GLY A 368 -27.20 -50.91 -1.92
N SER A 369 -27.38 -51.76 -2.93
CA SER A 369 -27.33 -51.43 -4.37
C SER A 369 -28.56 -50.77 -4.96
N LYS A 370 -29.64 -50.66 -4.19
CA LYS A 370 -30.90 -50.08 -4.68
C LYS A 370 -30.73 -48.58 -4.93
N GLY A 371 -30.85 -48.16 -6.19
CA GLY A 371 -30.73 -46.76 -6.60
C GLY A 371 -29.29 -46.27 -6.87
N LEU A 372 -28.26 -47.12 -6.74
CA LEU A 372 -26.88 -46.73 -7.07
C LEU A 372 -26.75 -46.33 -8.55
N LEU A 373 -27.36 -47.11 -9.44
CA LEU A 373 -27.28 -46.85 -10.88
C LEU A 373 -27.85 -45.47 -11.23
N GLU A 374 -28.99 -45.12 -10.68
CA GLU A 374 -29.65 -43.81 -10.87
C GLU A 374 -28.77 -42.66 -10.34
N LEU A 375 -28.16 -42.82 -9.15
CA LEU A 375 -27.21 -41.85 -8.61
C LEU A 375 -25.95 -41.70 -9.47
N MET A 376 -25.44 -42.81 -10.03
CA MET A 376 -24.28 -42.78 -10.93
C MET A 376 -24.62 -42.19 -12.30
N GLU A 377 -25.83 -42.41 -12.82
CA GLU A 377 -26.35 -41.77 -14.04
C GLU A 377 -26.46 -40.26 -13.87
N GLN A 378 -26.98 -39.80 -12.72
CA GLN A 378 -27.02 -38.39 -12.36
C GLN A 378 -25.60 -37.80 -12.28
N GLU A 379 -24.70 -38.43 -11.52
CA GLU A 379 -23.30 -37.97 -11.39
C GLU A 379 -22.58 -37.94 -12.75
N SER A 380 -22.84 -38.93 -13.63
CA SER A 380 -22.30 -38.94 -14.99
C SER A 380 -22.80 -37.76 -15.81
N SER A 381 -24.10 -37.45 -15.75
CA SER A 381 -24.70 -36.32 -16.46
C SER A 381 -24.11 -34.99 -16.00
N GLU A 382 -24.01 -34.80 -14.68
CA GLU A 382 -23.39 -33.61 -14.07
C GLU A 382 -21.91 -33.46 -14.48
N ALA A 383 -21.16 -34.58 -14.51
CA ALA A 383 -19.77 -34.59 -14.95
C ALA A 383 -19.61 -34.17 -16.43
N PHE A 384 -20.54 -34.58 -17.31
CA PHE A 384 -20.54 -34.15 -18.72
C PHE A 384 -20.91 -32.68 -18.88
N GLU A 385 -21.88 -32.17 -18.12
CA GLU A 385 -22.20 -30.74 -18.12
C GLU A 385 -21.01 -29.90 -17.66
N GLU A 386 -20.35 -30.30 -16.58
CA GLU A 386 -19.18 -29.62 -16.03
C GLU A 386 -18.03 -29.61 -17.04
N ARG A 387 -17.79 -30.72 -17.75
CA ARG A 387 -16.83 -30.78 -18.86
C ARG A 387 -17.15 -29.74 -19.94
N ARG A 388 -18.42 -29.59 -20.31
CA ARG A 388 -18.88 -28.61 -21.31
C ARG A 388 -18.67 -27.17 -20.84
N ARG A 389 -18.94 -26.89 -19.56
CA ARG A 389 -18.72 -25.57 -18.95
C ARG A 389 -17.24 -25.21 -18.91
N ARG A 390 -16.37 -26.16 -18.55
CA ARG A 390 -14.91 -25.97 -18.53
C ARG A 390 -14.32 -25.71 -19.90
N ALA A 391 -14.74 -26.46 -20.92
CA ALA A 391 -14.29 -26.23 -22.30
C ALA A 391 -14.60 -24.79 -22.78
N ARG A 392 -15.72 -24.20 -22.33
CA ARG A 392 -16.05 -22.79 -22.62
C ARG A 392 -15.15 -21.83 -21.84
N ALA A 393 -14.99 -22.05 -20.54
CA ALA A 393 -14.16 -21.20 -19.69
C ALA A 393 -12.67 -21.22 -20.05
N GLU A 394 -12.12 -22.38 -20.46
CA GLU A 394 -10.74 -22.49 -20.97
C GLU A 394 -10.55 -21.68 -22.26
N GLY A 395 -11.59 -21.61 -23.11
CA GLY A 395 -11.60 -20.74 -24.29
C GLY A 395 -11.53 -19.25 -23.95
N GLU A 396 -12.14 -18.83 -22.84
CA GLU A 396 -12.13 -17.44 -22.37
C GLU A 396 -10.82 -17.05 -21.68
N LYS A 397 -10.15 -17.99 -20.98
CA LYS A 397 -8.93 -17.74 -20.18
C LYS A 397 -7.64 -17.56 -20.99
N ALA A 398 -7.64 -17.84 -22.30
CA ALA A 398 -6.45 -17.73 -23.13
C ALA A 398 -5.93 -16.28 -23.27
N GLY A 399 -6.81 -15.27 -23.23
CA GLY A 399 -6.45 -13.87 -23.41
C GLY A 399 -5.76 -13.23 -22.19
N THR A 400 -6.16 -13.59 -20.98
CA THR A 400 -5.67 -12.95 -19.74
C THR A 400 -4.33 -13.50 -19.24
N LYS A 401 -3.98 -14.73 -19.60
CA LYS A 401 -2.70 -15.36 -19.18
C LYS A 401 -1.47 -14.69 -19.80
N LEU A 402 -1.63 -13.95 -20.91
CA LEU A 402 -0.56 -13.21 -21.59
C LEU A 402 -0.27 -11.82 -21.00
N LEU A 403 -1.20 -11.25 -20.23
CA LEU A 403 -1.05 -9.88 -19.68
C LEU A 403 -0.15 -9.82 -18.44
N PHE A 404 -0.11 -10.88 -17.64
CA PHE A 404 0.66 -10.91 -16.38
C PHE A 404 2.19 -10.81 -16.59
N PRO A 405 2.81 -11.56 -17.53
CA PRO A 405 4.24 -11.41 -17.83
C PRO A 405 4.62 -10.00 -18.29
N MET A 406 3.72 -9.29 -19.00
CA MET A 406 3.99 -7.93 -19.47
C MET A 406 4.02 -6.92 -18.32
N MET A 407 3.12 -7.03 -17.35
CA MET A 407 3.12 -6.16 -16.16
C MET A 407 4.37 -6.37 -15.30
N LEU A 408 4.82 -7.62 -15.16
CA LEU A 408 6.03 -7.94 -14.38
C LEU A 408 7.29 -7.38 -15.05
N MET A 409 7.40 -7.47 -16.38
CA MET A 409 8.51 -6.88 -17.14
C MET A 409 8.56 -5.35 -16.98
N LEU A 410 7.41 -4.68 -16.99
CA LEU A 410 7.31 -3.24 -16.78
C LEU A 410 7.79 -2.82 -15.38
N GLY A 411 7.46 -3.60 -14.34
CA GLY A 411 7.90 -3.33 -12.96
C GLY A 411 9.42 -3.40 -12.79
N VAL A 412 10.08 -4.35 -13.47
CA VAL A 412 11.56 -4.48 -13.46
C VAL A 412 12.21 -3.27 -14.13
N VAL A 413 11.68 -2.81 -15.27
CA VAL A 413 12.19 -1.61 -15.96
C VAL A 413 12.03 -0.37 -15.10
N PHE A 414 10.89 -0.21 -14.43
CA PHE A 414 10.65 0.92 -13.52
C PHE A 414 11.66 0.94 -12.37
N LEU A 415 11.94 -0.20 -11.77
CA LEU A 415 12.91 -0.34 -10.67
C LEU A 415 14.34 0.00 -11.13
N LEU A 416 14.69 -0.37 -12.37
CA LEU A 416 15.97 -0.03 -13.00
C LEU A 416 16.18 1.49 -13.17
N ILE A 417 15.10 2.24 -13.39
CA ILE A 417 15.15 3.70 -13.56
C ILE A 417 15.15 4.40 -12.20
N LEU A 418 14.35 3.90 -11.24
CA LEU A 418 14.12 4.57 -9.97
C LEU A 418 15.33 4.47 -9.03
N VAL A 419 16.00 3.31 -8.97
CA VAL A 419 17.11 3.07 -8.03
C VAL A 419 18.30 4.01 -8.28
N PRO A 420 18.80 4.21 -9.52
CA PRO A 420 19.84 5.18 -9.79
C PRO A 420 19.41 6.62 -9.48
N ALA A 421 18.16 6.98 -9.77
CA ALA A 421 17.63 8.32 -9.51
C ALA A 421 17.68 8.66 -8.02
N PHE A 422 17.27 7.74 -7.14
CA PHE A 422 17.36 7.95 -5.69
C PHE A 422 18.81 8.00 -5.20
N LEU A 423 19.72 7.18 -5.77
CA LEU A 423 21.13 7.20 -5.39
C LEU A 423 21.86 8.47 -5.86
N SER A 424 21.38 9.14 -6.92
CA SER A 424 21.93 10.41 -7.41
C SER A 424 21.43 11.64 -6.66
N PHE A 425 20.46 11.50 -5.75
CA PHE A 425 19.98 12.61 -4.90
C PHE A 425 20.68 12.65 -3.52
N ASP A 426 21.44 11.60 -3.16
CA ASP A 426 22.19 11.49 -1.90
C ASP A 426 23.72 11.68 -2.10
N ALA A 427 24.17 12.06 -3.30
CA ALA A 427 25.54 12.36 -3.67
C ALA A 427 25.62 13.78 -4.23
#